data_AF-A0A939GQP7-F1
#
_entry.id   AF-A0A939GQP7-F1
#
_cell.length_a   1.000
_cell.length_b   1.000
_cell.length_c   1.000
_cell.angle_alpha   90.00
_cell.angle_beta   90.00
_cell.angle_gamma   90.00
#
_symmetry.space_group_name_H-M   'P 1'
#
loop_
_entity.id
_entity.type
_entity.pdbx_description
1 polymer ?
#
loop_
_entity_poly.entity_id
_entity_poly.type
_entity_poly.pdbx_seq_one_letter_code
_entity_poly.pdbx_strand_id
1 'polypeptide(L)' 'MTTHFITAEIELQETPTELEKAITAELQKQGEPLRWAITAIDEEQQTATVEAVVTA' A
#
# COMPACT_ATOMS: atom_id res chain seq x y z
N MET A 1 -2.05 15.49 15.36
CA MET A 1 -2.50 14.68 14.23
C MET A 1 -1.87 15.26 12.98
N THR A 2 -0.88 14.57 12.43
CA THR A 2 -0.22 14.94 11.19
C THR A 2 -0.60 13.96 10.10
N THR A 3 -0.81 14.46 8.88
CA THR A 3 -1.18 13.63 7.73
C THR A 3 0.00 13.58 6.79
N HIS A 4 0.35 12.37 6.37
CA HIS A 4 1.46 12.12 5.45
C HIS A 4 0.94 11.45 4.18
N PHE A 5 1.53 11.84 3.06
CA PHE A 5 1.36 11.14 1.78
C PHE A 5 2.57 10.26 1.58
N ILE A 6 2.34 8.96 1.38
CA ILE A 6 3.41 7.98 1.23
C ILE A 6 3.18 7.14 -0.02
N THR A 7 4.28 6.68 -0.60
CA THR A 7 4.32 5.67 -1.66
C THR A 7 4.97 4.42 -1.10
N ALA A 8 4.39 3.26 -1.38
CA ALA A 8 4.90 1.96 -0.99
C ALA A 8 4.87 1.00 -2.18
N GLU A 9 5.89 0.15 -2.28
CA GLU A 9 5.92 -0.96 -3.24
C GLU A 9 5.54 -2.24 -2.50
N ILE A 10 4.56 -2.97 -3.05
CA ILE A 10 3.97 -4.15 -2.41
C ILE A 10 4.05 -5.30 -3.40
N GLU A 11 4.56 -6.45 -2.96
CA GLU A 11 4.57 -7.67 -3.79
C GLU A 11 3.14 -8.10 -4.14
N LEU A 12 2.91 -8.43 -5.41
CA LEU A 12 1.64 -8.97 -5.87
C LEU A 12 1.38 -10.30 -5.16
N GLN A 13 0.14 -10.47 -4.72
CA GLN A 13 -0.32 -11.70 -4.08
C GLN A 13 -1.24 -12.46 -5.02
N GLU A 14 -1.30 -13.78 -4.85
CA GLU A 14 -2.12 -14.65 -5.69
C GLU A 14 -3.62 -14.29 -5.63
N THR A 15 -4.07 -13.77 -4.48
CA THR A 15 -5.45 -13.32 -4.31
C THR A 15 -5.56 -11.83 -3.97
N PRO A 16 -6.61 -11.13 -4.46
CA PRO A 16 -6.84 -9.73 -4.12
C PRO A 16 -6.96 -9.47 -2.62
N THR A 17 -7.55 -10.40 -1.87
CA THR A 17 -7.72 -10.30 -0.42
C THR A 17 -6.39 -10.36 0.33
N GLU A 18 -5.44 -11.17 -0.13
CA GLU A 18 -4.09 -11.22 0.45
C GLU A 18 -3.30 -9.96 0.11
N LEU A 19 -3.45 -9.45 -1.11
CA LEU A 19 -2.84 -8.19 -1.52
C LEU A 19 -3.36 -7.03 -0.65
N GLU A 20 -4.67 -6.92 -0.46
CA GLU A 20 -5.26 -5.89 0.41
C GLU A 20 -4.71 -5.94 1.84
N LYS A 21 -4.54 -7.15 2.40
CA LYS A 21 -3.94 -7.34 3.73
C LYS A 21 -2.46 -6.94 3.75
N ALA A 22 -1.69 -7.30 2.74
CA ALA A 22 -0.28 -6.95 2.62
C ALA A 22 -0.11 -5.42 2.53
N ILE A 23 -0.92 -4.76 1.70
CA ILE A 23 -0.94 -3.29 1.58
C ILE A 23 -1.25 -2.66 2.94
N THR A 24 -2.34 -3.08 3.59
CA THR A 24 -2.77 -2.49 4.86
C THR A 24 -1.72 -2.69 5.95
N ALA A 25 -1.12 -3.88 6.04
CA ALA A 25 -0.07 -4.19 7.00
C ALA A 25 1.19 -3.34 6.76
N GLU A 26 1.57 -3.08 5.51
CA GLU A 26 2.71 -2.22 5.19
C GLU A 26 2.42 -0.75 5.56
N LEU A 27 1.25 -0.23 5.18
CA LEU A 27 0.87 1.16 5.48
C LEU A 27 0.77 1.40 7.00
N GLN A 28 0.28 0.42 7.76
CA GLN A 28 0.20 0.48 9.23
C GLN A 28 1.57 0.63 9.93
N LYS A 29 2.67 0.23 9.29
CA LYS A 29 4.02 0.47 9.82
C LYS A 29 4.40 1.95 9.79
N GLN A 30 3.77 2.73 8.91
CA GLN A 30 4.03 4.16 8.72
C GLN A 30 3.00 5.07 9.42
N GLY A 31 1.81 4.55 9.71
CA GLY A 31 0.73 5.26 10.40
C GLY A 31 -0.63 4.62 10.15
N GLU A 32 -1.70 5.19 10.69
CA GLU A 32 -3.05 4.67 10.43
C GLU A 32 -3.51 5.06 9.01
N PRO A 33 -3.76 4.09 8.10
CA PRO A 33 -4.15 4.39 6.72
C PRO A 33 -5.59 4.88 6.65
N LEU A 34 -5.80 6.05 6.05
CA LEU A 34 -7.14 6.63 5.83
C LEU A 34 -7.68 6.28 4.44
N ARG A 35 -6.82 6.34 3.42
CA ARG A 35 -7.13 6.02 2.03
C ARG A 35 -5.87 5.64 1.30
N TRP A 36 -5.98 4.68 0.39
CA TRP A 36 -4.91 4.31 -0.52
C TRP A 36 -5.47 3.89 -1.88
N ALA A 37 -4.60 3.85 -2.87
CA ALA A 37 -4.90 3.32 -4.20
C ALA A 37 -3.63 2.71 -4.80
N ILE A 38 -3.80 1.63 -5.57
CA ILE A 38 -2.75 1.13 -6.45
C ILE A 38 -2.70 2.07 -7.66
N THR A 39 -1.52 2.62 -7.94
CA THR A 39 -1.30 3.58 -9.04
C THR A 39 -0.52 2.99 -10.20
N ALA A 40 0.26 1.93 -9.96
CA ALA A 40 0.97 1.19 -11.00
C ALA A 40 1.13 -0.28 -10.61
N ILE A 41 1.30 -1.13 -11.62
CA ILE A 41 1.63 -2.55 -11.50
C ILE A 41 2.87 -2.79 -12.35
N ASP A 42 3.89 -3.43 -11.77
CA ASP A 42 5.05 -3.95 -12.46
C ASP A 42 4.92 -5.49 -12.52
N GLU A 43 4.58 -6.01 -13.71
CA GLU A 43 4.43 -7.44 -13.94
C GLU A 43 5.78 -8.16 -14.04
N GLU A 44 6.87 -7.48 -14.37
CA GLU A 44 8.20 -8.10 -14.43
C GLU A 44 8.74 -8.35 -13.03
N GLN A 45 8.56 -7.38 -12.14
CA GLN A 45 8.97 -7.46 -10.74
C GLN A 45 7.91 -8.09 -9.83
N GLN A 46 6.70 -8.33 -10.34
CA GLN A 46 5.56 -8.81 -9.57
C GLN A 46 5.27 -7.90 -8.36
N THR A 47 5.23 -6.58 -8.58
CA THR A 47 4.94 -5.58 -7.54
C THR A 47 3.86 -4.59 -7.95
N ALA A 48 3.20 -3.99 -6.96
CA ALA A 48 2.25 -2.91 -7.10
C ALA A 48 2.76 -1.66 -6.38
N THR A 49 2.72 -0.51 -7.05
CA THR A 49 2.94 0.78 -6.41
C THR A 49 1.64 1.27 -5.80
N VAL A 50 1.67 1.53 -4.49
CA VAL A 50 0.54 2.03 -3.71
C VAL A 50 0.84 3.42 -3.20
N GLU A 51 -0.07 4.36 -3.46
CA GLU A 51 -0.06 5.68 -2.85
C GLU A 51 -1.11 5.76 -1.75
N ALA A 52 -0.75 6.30 -0.61
CA ALA A 52 -1.60 6.32 0.58
C ALA A 52 -1.50 7.62 1.38
N VAL A 53 -2.59 7.90 2.09
CA VAL A 53 -2.69 8.93 3.12
C VAL A 53 -2.73 8.25 4.47
N VAL A 54 -1.76 8.53 5.33
CA VAL A 54 -1.67 7.97 6.68
C VAL A 54 -1.68 9.08 7.74
N THR A 55 -2.16 8.75 8.94
CA THR A 55 -2.12 9.64 10.11
C THR A 55 -1.20 9.09 11.19
N ALA A 56 -0.42 10.00 11.79
CA ALA A 56 0.45 9.78 12.94
C ALA A 56 0.29 10.92 13.98
#